data_AF-A0A0A3II49-F1
#
_entry.id   AF-A0A0A3II49-F1
#
_cell.length_a   1.000
_cell.length_b   1.000
_cell.length_c   1.000
_cell.angle_alpha   90.00
_cell.angle_beta   90.00
_cell.angle_gamma   90.00
#
_symmetry.space_group_name_H-M   'P 1'
#
loop_
_entity.id
_entity.type
_entity.pdbx_description
1 polymer ?
#
loop_
_entity_poly.entity_id
_entity_poly.type
_entity_poly.pdbx_seq_one_letter_code
_entity_poly.pdbx_strand_id
1 'polypeptide(L)'
;MMKFYAALVGVFVLAIAGFIYWDYSTHTMKGSSKDGTWKVLFQEQGPGSLEGGWMLSVEQKTTEELTVKKLAFLEGEEVIVSRTEFSDWVDNVDGTVHTLHPFSFPDLFFGDPPTDNISYQVQIVWQGLDGEEQMEYITLN
;
A
#
# COMPACT_ATOMS: atom_id res chain seq x y z
N MET A 1 21.39 28.07 -33.34
CA MET A 1 19.98 28.12 -32.90
C MET A 1 19.41 26.75 -32.53
N MET A 2 19.44 25.72 -33.38
CA MET A 2 18.88 24.37 -33.07
C MET A 2 19.37 23.73 -31.74
N LYS A 3 20.65 23.88 -31.38
CA LYS A 3 21.20 23.31 -30.13
C LYS A 3 20.59 23.91 -28.85
N PHE A 4 20.17 25.18 -28.88
CA PHE A 4 19.52 25.84 -27.74
C PHE A 4 18.07 25.37 -27.56
N TYR A 5 17.33 25.18 -28.65
CA TYR A 5 15.97 24.62 -28.60
C TYR A 5 15.96 23.17 -28.13
N ALA A 6 16.92 22.35 -28.57
CA ALA A 6 17.05 20.97 -28.09
C ALA A 6 17.34 20.91 -26.58
N ALA A 7 18.22 21.80 -26.08
CA ALA A 7 18.48 21.91 -24.65
C ALA A 7 17.24 22.39 -23.87
N LEU A 8 16.49 23.37 -24.40
CA LEU A 8 15.27 23.89 -23.78
C LEU A 8 14.18 22.81 -23.69
N VAL A 9 13.98 22.03 -24.76
CA VAL A 9 13.04 20.90 -24.80
C VAL A 9 13.46 19.82 -23.80
N GLY A 10 14.75 19.49 -23.73
CA GLY A 10 15.27 18.53 -22.74
C GLY A 10 15.00 18.95 -21.30
N VAL A 11 15.22 20.22 -20.97
CA VAL A 11 14.92 20.77 -19.63
C VAL A 11 13.42 20.73 -19.34
N PHE A 12 12.58 21.05 -20.32
CA PHE A 12 11.13 21.03 -20.16
C PHE A 12 10.59 19.61 -19.91
N VAL A 13 11.10 18.61 -20.64
CA VAL A 13 10.76 17.20 -20.41
C VAL A 13 11.20 16.73 -19.03
N LEU A 14 12.41 17.11 -18.58
CA LEU A 14 12.89 16.78 -17.24
C LEU A 14 12.05 17.46 -16.14
N ALA A 15 11.62 18.70 -16.36
CA ALA A 15 10.74 19.41 -15.43
C ALA A 15 9.37 18.73 -15.32
N ILE A 16 8.78 18.31 -16.44
CA ILE A 16 7.52 17.55 -16.45
C ILE A 16 7.71 16.20 -15.75
N ALA A 17 8.77 15.45 -16.07
CA ALA A 17 9.06 14.17 -15.44
C ALA A 17 9.27 14.31 -13.92
N GLY A 18 9.96 15.37 -13.50
CA GLY A 18 10.15 15.69 -12.08
C GLY A 18 8.84 16.05 -11.39
N PHE A 19 7.96 16.81 -12.04
CA PHE A 19 6.65 17.17 -11.50
C PHE A 19 5.73 15.95 -11.36
N ILE A 20 5.68 15.08 -12.38
CA ILE A 20 4.93 13.81 -12.34
C ILE A 20 5.45 12.90 -11.22
N TYR A 21 6.78 12.81 -11.07
CA TYR A 21 7.37 12.00 -10.00
C TYR A 21 7.04 12.55 -8.61
N TRP A 22 7.08 13.88 -8.44
CA TRP A 22 6.72 14.54 -7.18
C TRP A 22 5.25 14.29 -6.85
N ASP A 23 4.34 14.55 -7.78
CA ASP A 23 2.90 14.31 -7.61
C ASP A 23 2.62 12.86 -7.17
N TYR A 24 3.26 11.88 -7.83
CA TYR A 24 3.13 10.48 -7.44
C TYR A 24 3.70 10.16 -6.05
N SER A 25 4.74 10.87 -5.59
CA SER A 25 5.30 10.62 -4.25
C SER A 25 4.54 11.31 -3.12
N THR A 26 3.75 12.36 -3.40
CA THR A 26 2.96 13.06 -2.37
C THR A 26 1.65 12.37 -2.02
N HIS A 27 1.13 11.53 -2.91
CA HIS A 27 -0.18 10.88 -2.75
C HIS A 27 -0.08 9.41 -2.32
N THR A 28 0.96 9.08 -1.57
CA THR A 28 1.23 7.70 -1.15
C THR A 28 2.03 7.65 0.13
N MET A 29 1.61 6.80 1.07
CA MET A 29 2.38 6.39 2.25
C MET A 29 2.77 4.92 2.12
N LYS A 30 4.00 4.58 2.50
CA LYS A 30 4.56 3.22 2.36
C LYS A 30 5.13 2.74 3.68
N GLY A 31 4.96 1.45 3.91
CA GLY A 31 5.61 0.74 5.01
C GLY A 31 6.09 -0.62 4.53
N SER A 32 7.14 -1.14 5.17
CA SER A 32 7.59 -2.52 4.93
C SER A 32 8.17 -3.10 6.21
N SER A 33 8.08 -4.41 6.35
CA SER A 33 8.73 -5.10 7.46
C SER A 33 10.25 -5.00 7.34
N LYS A 34 10.95 -5.12 8.48
CA LYS A 34 12.42 -5.02 8.51
C LYS A 34 13.11 -6.13 7.73
N ASP A 35 12.50 -7.31 7.68
CA ASP A 35 12.97 -8.49 6.97
C ASP A 35 12.50 -8.53 5.50
N GLY A 36 11.62 -7.61 5.10
CA GLY A 36 11.04 -7.54 3.75
C GLY A 36 9.89 -8.50 3.48
N THR A 37 9.41 -9.26 4.46
CA THR A 37 8.23 -10.13 4.36
C THR A 37 6.98 -9.39 3.91
N TRP A 38 6.70 -8.22 4.50
CA TRP A 38 5.47 -7.48 4.29
C TRP A 38 5.73 -6.13 3.64
N LYS A 39 4.87 -5.77 2.70
CA LYS A 39 4.76 -4.43 2.15
C LYS A 39 3.36 -3.91 2.36
N VAL A 40 3.27 -2.68 2.83
CA VAL A 40 2.02 -1.96 3.03
C VAL A 40 2.05 -0.67 2.21
N LEU A 41 0.95 -0.39 1.53
CA LEU A 41 0.82 0.77 0.66
C LEU A 41 -0.55 1.41 0.88
N PHE A 42 -0.55 2.66 1.32
CA PHE A 42 -1.73 3.49 1.48
C PHE A 42 -1.65 4.62 0.46
N GLN A 43 -2.50 4.61 -0.56
CA GLN A 43 -2.35 5.52 -1.70
C GLN A 43 -3.69 6.03 -2.21
N GLU A 44 -3.67 7.26 -2.70
CA GLU A 44 -4.81 7.85 -3.39
C GLU A 44 -5.14 7.06 -4.66
N GLN A 45 -6.42 6.76 -4.85
CA GLN A 45 -6.92 6.16 -6.07
C GLN A 45 -7.06 7.23 -7.15
N GLY A 46 -6.40 6.98 -8.29
CA GLY A 46 -6.32 7.94 -9.38
C GLY A 46 -7.67 8.31 -10.01
N PRO A 47 -7.68 9.37 -10.84
CA PRO A 47 -8.87 9.83 -11.55
C PRO A 47 -9.37 8.74 -12.52
N GLY A 48 -10.44 8.05 -12.13
CA GLY A 48 -10.96 6.88 -12.84
C GLY A 48 -11.48 5.77 -11.91
N SER A 49 -11.10 5.79 -10.62
CA SER A 49 -11.80 5.00 -9.60
C SER A 49 -13.22 5.54 -9.38
N LEU A 50 -14.19 4.65 -9.18
CA LEU A 50 -15.61 5.01 -9.12
C LEU A 50 -15.97 5.92 -7.94
N GLU A 51 -15.13 5.97 -6.89
CA GLU A 51 -15.47 6.65 -5.64
C GLU A 51 -14.46 7.72 -5.20
N GLY A 52 -13.22 7.71 -5.69
CA GLY A 52 -12.16 8.59 -5.15
C GLY A 52 -11.87 8.29 -3.68
N GLY A 53 -10.61 8.35 -3.27
CA GLY A 53 -10.25 8.02 -1.88
C GLY A 53 -8.93 7.30 -1.79
N TRP A 54 -8.57 6.93 -0.56
CA TRP A 54 -7.31 6.27 -0.27
C TRP A 54 -7.53 4.80 0.01
N MET A 55 -6.71 3.97 -0.62
CA MET A 55 -6.78 2.52 -0.49
C MET A 55 -5.54 1.99 0.21
N LEU A 56 -5.76 1.14 1.21
CA LEU A 56 -4.72 0.45 1.96
C LEU A 56 -4.59 -0.98 1.48
N SER A 57 -3.40 -1.34 1.02
CA SER A 57 -3.05 -2.68 0.56
C SER A 57 -1.96 -3.29 1.42
N VAL A 58 -2.06 -4.59 1.66
CA VAL A 58 -1.06 -5.41 2.35
C VAL A 58 -0.66 -6.56 1.43
N GLU A 59 0.64 -6.71 1.22
CA GLU A 59 1.18 -7.72 0.31
C GLU A 59 2.38 -8.42 0.96
N GLN A 60 2.39 -9.74 0.91
CA GLN A 60 3.55 -10.56 1.24
C GLN A 60 4.50 -10.61 0.05
N LYS A 61 5.77 -10.29 0.29
CA LYS A 61 6.82 -10.28 -0.75
C LYS A 61 7.66 -11.54 -0.81
N THR A 62 7.69 -12.29 0.29
CA THR A 62 8.34 -13.60 0.35
C THR A 62 7.46 -14.68 -0.26
N THR A 63 8.06 -15.78 -0.67
CA THR A 63 7.36 -16.98 -1.16
C THR A 63 7.07 -18.01 -0.08
N GLU A 64 7.29 -17.69 1.20
CA GLU A 64 7.06 -18.60 2.32
C GLU A 64 5.55 -18.76 2.57
N GLU A 65 5.12 -19.96 2.93
CA GLU A 65 3.71 -20.21 3.23
C GLU A 65 3.40 -19.72 4.64
N LEU A 66 2.84 -18.51 4.72
CA LEU A 66 2.44 -17.86 5.96
C LEU A 66 0.92 -17.81 6.04
N THR A 67 0.36 -18.10 7.22
CA THR A 67 -1.08 -17.96 7.44
C THR A 67 -1.37 -16.66 8.17
N VAL A 68 -1.90 -15.66 7.48
CA VAL A 68 -2.35 -14.41 8.11
C VAL A 68 -3.59 -14.68 8.97
N LYS A 69 -3.52 -14.25 10.23
CA LYS A 69 -4.58 -14.39 11.24
C LYS A 69 -5.30 -13.07 11.50
N LYS A 70 -4.59 -11.95 11.35
CA LYS A 70 -5.15 -10.63 11.58
C LYS A 70 -4.44 -9.56 10.78
N LEU A 71 -5.23 -8.65 10.23
CA LEU A 71 -4.80 -7.33 9.79
C LEU A 71 -5.58 -6.28 10.57
N ALA A 72 -4.92 -5.25 11.07
CA ALA A 72 -5.59 -4.07 11.59
C ALA A 72 -4.87 -2.80 11.12
N PHE A 73 -5.66 -1.82 10.67
CA PHE A 73 -5.17 -0.50 10.31
C PHE A 73 -5.44 0.46 11.47
N LEU A 74 -4.41 1.22 11.84
CA LEU A 74 -4.43 2.13 12.97
C LEU A 74 -4.12 3.55 12.52
N GLU A 75 -4.88 4.50 13.07
CA GLU A 75 -4.66 5.94 13.01
C GLU A 75 -4.30 6.40 14.43
N GLY A 76 -3.02 6.68 14.67
CA GLY A 76 -2.49 6.86 16.02
C GLY A 76 -2.64 5.58 16.84
N GLU A 77 -3.47 5.63 17.88
CA GLU A 77 -3.80 4.48 18.75
C GLU A 77 -5.16 3.86 18.43
N GLU A 78 -5.94 4.47 17.52
CA GLU A 78 -7.29 4.03 17.17
C GLU A 78 -7.25 2.98 16.07
N VAL A 79 -8.04 1.91 16.21
CA VAL A 79 -8.20 0.89 15.17
C VAL A 79 -9.33 1.31 14.24
N ILE A 80 -8.98 1.68 13.00
CA ILE A 80 -9.93 2.11 11.97
C ILE A 80 -10.63 0.91 11.33
N VAL A 81 -9.87 -0.14 11.04
CA VAL A 81 -10.42 -1.40 10.50
C VAL A 81 -9.61 -2.58 11.02
N SER A 82 -10.29 -3.71 11.25
CA SER A 82 -9.67 -4.98 11.61
C SER A 82 -10.34 -6.12 10.83
N ARG A 83 -9.53 -7.05 10.35
CA ARG A 83 -9.95 -8.26 9.64
C ARG A 83 -9.24 -9.48 10.23
N THR A 84 -9.96 -10.57 10.39
CA THR A 84 -9.46 -11.84 10.95
C THR A 84 -9.80 -13.05 10.10
N GLU A 85 -10.57 -12.84 9.02
CA GLU A 85 -11.01 -13.88 8.11
C GLU A 85 -10.56 -13.52 6.71
N PHE A 86 -9.92 -14.47 6.03
CA PHE A 86 -9.31 -14.27 4.73
C PHE A 86 -9.58 -15.49 3.85
N SER A 87 -9.80 -15.25 2.57
CA SER A 87 -10.03 -16.29 1.57
C SER A 87 -9.51 -15.84 0.21
N ASP A 88 -9.21 -16.79 -0.66
CA ASP A 88 -8.91 -16.52 -2.07
C ASP A 88 -10.20 -16.19 -2.82
N TRP A 89 -10.20 -15.06 -3.54
CA TRP A 89 -11.29 -14.71 -4.45
C TRP A 89 -10.87 -13.58 -5.41
N VAL A 90 -11.68 -13.39 -6.44
CA VAL A 90 -11.56 -12.28 -7.40
C VAL A 90 -12.86 -11.50 -7.37
N ASP A 91 -12.76 -10.19 -7.20
CA ASP A 91 -13.91 -9.30 -7.31
C ASP A 91 -14.36 -9.23 -8.76
N ASN A 92 -15.65 -9.51 -8.99
CA ASN A 92 -16.23 -9.55 -10.32
C ASN A 92 -16.58 -8.16 -10.87
N VAL A 93 -16.47 -7.11 -10.04
CA VAL A 93 -16.77 -5.72 -10.38
C VAL A 93 -15.52 -5.01 -10.88
N ASP A 94 -14.43 -5.06 -10.12
CA ASP A 94 -13.19 -4.32 -10.42
C ASP A 94 -11.99 -5.22 -10.76
N GLY A 95 -12.14 -6.54 -10.63
CA GLY A 95 -11.07 -7.52 -10.92
C GLY A 95 -10.03 -7.64 -9.81
N THR A 96 -10.26 -7.04 -8.63
CA THR A 96 -9.36 -7.10 -7.48
C THR A 96 -9.15 -8.54 -7.03
N VAL A 97 -7.88 -8.94 -6.88
CA VAL A 97 -7.49 -10.33 -6.56
C VAL A 97 -6.98 -10.43 -5.13
N HIS A 98 -7.60 -11.29 -4.35
CA HIS A 98 -7.17 -11.66 -3.01
C HIS A 98 -6.52 -13.04 -3.05
N THR A 99 -5.32 -13.13 -2.48
CA THR A 99 -4.57 -14.38 -2.41
C THR A 99 -4.12 -14.64 -0.97
N LEU A 100 -4.14 -15.90 -0.56
CA LEU A 100 -3.60 -16.36 0.72
C LEU A 100 -2.13 -16.72 0.60
N HIS A 101 -1.63 -17.04 -0.61
CA HIS A 101 -0.23 -17.39 -0.82
C HIS A 101 0.34 -17.01 -2.21
N PRO A 102 1.39 -16.16 -2.28
CA PRO A 102 1.74 -15.18 -1.24
C PRO A 102 0.53 -14.36 -0.85
N PHE A 103 0.43 -13.96 0.41
CA PHE A 103 -0.72 -13.23 0.88
C PHE A 103 -0.84 -11.85 0.19
N SER A 104 -2.01 -11.51 -0.33
CA SER A 104 -2.31 -10.21 -0.93
C SER A 104 -3.73 -9.80 -0.57
N PHE A 105 -3.85 -8.64 0.09
CA PHE A 105 -5.11 -8.03 0.48
C PHE A 105 -5.11 -6.55 0.06
N PRO A 106 -5.53 -6.24 -1.17
CA PRO A 106 -5.33 -4.93 -1.81
C PRO A 106 -6.22 -3.79 -1.29
N ASP A 107 -7.29 -4.10 -0.58
CA ASP A 107 -8.38 -3.17 -0.20
C ASP A 107 -8.75 -3.31 1.29
N LEU A 108 -7.76 -3.49 2.18
CA LEU A 108 -7.98 -3.60 3.63
C LEU A 108 -8.80 -2.43 4.18
N PHE A 109 -8.56 -1.24 3.64
CA PHE A 109 -9.32 -0.02 3.91
C PHE A 109 -9.49 0.76 2.61
N PHE A 110 -10.67 1.35 2.43
CA PHE A 110 -10.95 2.37 1.42
C PHE A 110 -11.72 3.51 2.07
N GLY A 111 -11.18 4.73 2.00
CA GLY A 111 -11.82 5.87 2.66
C GLY A 111 -11.04 7.18 2.55
N ASP A 112 -11.14 7.97 3.61
CA ASP A 112 -10.63 9.33 3.68
C ASP A 112 -9.09 9.42 3.56
N PRO A 113 -8.55 10.56 3.10
CA PRO A 113 -7.11 10.81 3.05
C PRO A 113 -6.47 10.80 4.45
N PRO A 114 -5.15 10.53 4.53
CA PRO A 114 -4.43 10.65 5.79
C PRO A 114 -4.46 12.07 6.34
N THR A 115 -4.61 12.17 7.66
CA THR A 115 -4.56 13.39 8.43
C THR A 115 -3.11 13.77 8.73
N ASP A 116 -2.76 15.04 8.50
CA ASP A 116 -1.44 15.57 8.81
C ASP A 116 -1.07 15.38 10.30
N ASN A 117 0.20 15.05 10.55
CA ASN A 117 0.77 14.84 11.88
C ASN A 117 0.19 13.66 12.68
N ILE A 118 -0.53 12.73 12.03
CA ILE A 118 -0.95 11.47 12.65
C ILE A 118 -0.08 10.31 12.11
N SER A 119 0.30 9.39 13.01
CA SER A 119 1.03 8.19 12.62
C SER A 119 0.04 7.12 12.16
N TYR A 120 0.29 6.54 10.99
CA TYR A 120 -0.49 5.43 10.48
C TYR A 120 0.31 4.13 10.58
N GLN A 121 -0.34 3.05 11.01
CA GLN A 121 0.30 1.75 11.18
C GLN A 121 -0.61 0.62 10.73
N VAL A 122 0.00 -0.48 10.28
CA VAL A 122 -0.70 -1.74 10.09
C VAL A 122 -0.13 -2.79 11.03
N GLN A 123 -1.00 -3.35 11.86
CA GLN A 123 -0.71 -4.55 12.62
C GLN A 123 -0.98 -5.76 11.73
N ILE A 124 0.03 -6.64 11.62
CA ILE A 124 -0.09 -7.93 10.93
C ILE A 124 0.21 -9.02 11.96
N VAL A 125 -0.68 -10.00 12.08
CA VAL A 125 -0.46 -11.23 12.86
C VAL A 125 -0.51 -12.40 11.90
N TRP A 126 0.53 -13.23 11.89
CA TRP A 126 0.61 -14.38 11.02
C TRP A 126 1.27 -15.55 11.73
N GLN A 127 1.04 -16.75 11.19
CA GLN A 127 1.66 -17.98 11.64
C GLN A 127 2.67 -18.45 10.61
N GLY A 128 3.90 -18.73 11.06
CA GLY A 128 4.96 -19.33 10.24
C GLY A 128 4.78 -20.84 10.05
N LEU A 129 5.67 -21.44 9.26
CA LEU A 129 5.69 -22.88 9.00
C LEU A 129 6.00 -23.74 10.24
N ASP A 130 6.73 -23.17 11.20
CA ASP A 130 7.01 -23.76 12.52
C ASP A 130 5.78 -23.76 13.44
N GLY A 131 4.70 -23.10 13.02
CA GLY A 131 3.48 -22.93 13.79
C GLY A 131 3.56 -21.80 14.81
N GLU A 132 4.66 -21.06 14.89
CA GLU A 132 4.80 -19.91 15.79
C GLU A 132 4.02 -18.72 15.24
N GLU A 133 3.33 -18.02 16.13
CA GLU A 133 2.63 -16.78 15.82
C GLU A 133 3.58 -15.60 15.95
N GLN A 134 3.61 -14.78 14.91
CA GLN A 134 4.40 -13.56 14.82
C GLN A 134 3.47 -12.36 14.73
N MET A 135 3.90 -11.24 15.28
CA MET A 135 3.18 -9.96 15.23
C MET A 135 4.15 -8.85 14.88
N GLU A 136 3.75 -8.00 13.94
CA GLU A 136 4.49 -6.81 13.57
C GLU A 136 3.57 -5.60 13.41
N TYR A 137 4.10 -4.42 13.75
CA TYR A 137 3.51 -3.13 13.45
C TYR A 137 4.36 -2.44 12.39
N ILE A 138 3.76 -2.16 11.23
CA ILE A 138 4.42 -1.51 10.11
C ILE A 138 3.95 -0.06 10.07
N THR A 139 4.86 0.87 10.36
CA THR A 139 4.62 2.31 10.25
C THR A 139 4.64 2.76 8.79
N LEU A 140 3.66 3.57 8.41
CA LEU A 140 3.55 4.17 7.08
C LEU A 140 4.18 5.56 7.09
N ASN A 141 5.00 5.85 6.07
CA ASN A 141 5.68 7.14 5.87
C ASN A 141 5.54 7.64 4.44
#